data_AF-A0A563CX47-F1
#
_entry.id   AF-A0A563CX47-F1
#
_cell.length_a   1.000
_cell.length_b   1.000
_cell.length_c   1.000
_cell.angle_alpha   90.00
_cell.angle_beta   90.00
_cell.angle_gamma   90.00
#
_symmetry.space_group_name_H-M   'P 1'
#
loop_
_entity.id
_entity.type
_entity.pdbx_description
1 polymer ?
#
loop_
_entity_poly.entity_id
_entity_poly.type
_entity_poly.pdbx_seq_one_letter_code
_entity_poly.pdbx_strand_id
1 'polypeptide(L)'
;AIGACGTKQTELVNAYSTLARMGVQKDISSVIEVKNSQGETLKKWKDEGKQVIDSQSAYIVNDILSDRTPGLHGWMGVNGVRTSAKTGTSDKGSQPKDLWIINYSPALVMGMWLGNSDTSVIGTSASNYGMPVIRSVMEFAHTQVYAKEGKWKSGQWYERPSGIQTVNGELYPSWWNKRQSQSTEKITFDKVSKKKATNCTPDGAKEEIEVTKIIDPLTKKESITVPSGYDANAEDDVHKCDDTKPQIGAISYTNSGKKYTISVDVTAGTWGLSAIEITVDGKSIKSSEITSSGKQTATVELDTAGSHTVSVTVRDSAYYTATSSGSIQVN
;
A
#
# COMPACT_ATOMS: atom_id res chain seq x y z
N ALA A 1 -10.83 -0.54 0.42
CA ALA A 1 -10.47 -1.25 1.66
C ALA A 1 -11.14 -0.69 2.93
N ILE A 2 -11.50 0.59 3.01
CA ILE A 2 -12.02 1.23 4.24
C ILE A 2 -13.52 1.00 4.55
N GLY A 3 -14.23 0.14 3.81
CA GLY A 3 -15.66 -0.12 4.05
C GLY A 3 -16.64 0.89 3.44
N ALA A 4 -16.32 1.48 2.28
CA ALA A 4 -17.16 2.47 1.60
C ALA A 4 -18.45 1.90 0.95
N CYS A 5 -18.63 0.58 0.94
CA CYS A 5 -19.82 -0.06 0.38
C CYS A 5 -20.94 -0.18 1.41
N GLY A 6 -22.19 0.01 0.99
CA GLY A 6 -23.36 -0.29 1.82
C GLY A 6 -23.55 -1.81 2.01
N THR A 7 -24.00 -2.22 3.20
CA THR A 7 -24.33 -3.62 3.52
C THR A 7 -25.54 -3.67 4.44
N LYS A 8 -26.31 -4.77 4.42
CA LYS A 8 -27.36 -4.99 5.40
C LYS A 8 -26.75 -5.37 6.74
N GLN A 9 -27.32 -4.87 7.84
CA GLN A 9 -26.87 -5.24 9.19
C GLN A 9 -26.87 -6.75 9.42
N THR A 10 -27.87 -7.46 8.89
CA THR A 10 -27.96 -8.93 8.99
C THR A 10 -26.82 -9.64 8.28
N GLU A 11 -26.42 -9.17 7.09
CA GLU A 11 -25.28 -9.72 6.34
C GLU A 11 -23.97 -9.52 7.11
N LEU A 12 -23.76 -8.31 7.64
CA LEU A 12 -22.59 -8.00 8.46
C LEU A 12 -22.54 -8.86 9.72
N VAL A 13 -23.64 -8.98 10.45
CA VAL A 13 -23.73 -9.85 11.64
C VAL A 13 -23.47 -11.31 11.28
N ASN A 14 -23.93 -11.81 10.13
CA ASN A 14 -23.63 -13.19 9.72
C ASN A 14 -22.17 -13.41 9.32
N ALA A 15 -21.51 -12.39 8.75
CA ALA A 15 -20.08 -12.44 8.49
C ALA A 15 -19.28 -12.59 9.80
N TYR A 16 -19.60 -11.80 10.83
CA TYR A 16 -18.98 -11.98 12.15
C TYR A 16 -19.43 -13.27 12.86
N SER A 17 -20.64 -13.76 12.60
CA SER A 17 -21.08 -15.08 13.06
C SER A 17 -20.28 -16.22 12.44
N THR A 18 -19.75 -16.02 11.22
CA THR A 18 -18.83 -16.97 10.58
C THR A 18 -17.48 -17.01 11.30
N LEU A 19 -16.94 -15.85 11.70
CA LEU A 19 -15.76 -15.78 12.57
C LEU A 19 -16.03 -16.44 13.93
N ALA A 20 -17.20 -16.16 14.52
CA ALA A 20 -17.64 -16.75 15.78
C ALA A 20 -17.82 -18.28 15.71
N ARG A 21 -18.00 -18.83 14.50
CA ARG A 21 -18.05 -20.28 14.23
C ARG A 21 -16.76 -20.80 13.61
N MET A 22 -15.62 -20.18 13.94
CA MET A 22 -14.29 -20.65 13.51
C MET A 22 -14.17 -20.81 11.99
N GLY A 23 -14.83 -19.93 11.22
CA GLY A 23 -14.80 -19.89 9.76
C GLY A 23 -15.93 -20.65 9.05
N VAL A 24 -16.87 -21.24 9.79
CA VAL A 24 -18.05 -21.91 9.22
C VAL A 24 -19.17 -20.90 8.97
N GLN A 25 -19.47 -20.64 7.70
CA GLN A 25 -20.63 -19.85 7.29
C GLN A 25 -21.87 -20.75 7.28
N LYS A 26 -22.98 -20.19 7.75
CA LYS A 26 -24.32 -20.76 7.60
C LYS A 26 -25.26 -19.63 7.19
N ASP A 27 -26.29 -19.97 6.44
CA ASP A 27 -27.27 -18.99 6.00
C ASP A 27 -28.13 -18.49 7.17
N ILE A 28 -28.51 -17.22 7.10
CA ILE A 28 -29.37 -16.60 8.10
C ILE A 28 -30.77 -17.19 7.93
N SER A 29 -31.38 -17.60 9.04
CA SER A 29 -32.80 -17.95 9.06
C SER A 29 -33.51 -17.27 10.22
N SER A 30 -34.66 -16.66 9.93
CA SER A 30 -35.62 -16.18 10.94
C SER A 30 -36.73 -17.21 11.21
N VAL A 31 -36.80 -18.28 10.43
CA VAL A 31 -37.86 -19.30 10.51
C VAL A 31 -37.22 -20.67 10.71
N ILE A 32 -37.45 -21.25 11.88
CA ILE A 32 -36.88 -22.56 12.26
C ILE A 32 -37.74 -23.75 11.83
N GLU A 33 -39.06 -23.60 11.84
CA GLU A 33 -40.01 -24.64 11.44
C GLU A 33 -41.34 -23.99 11.01
N VAL A 34 -41.96 -24.52 9.95
CA VAL A 34 -43.30 -24.14 9.47
C VAL A 34 -44.13 -25.42 9.37
N LYS A 35 -45.32 -25.41 10.00
CA LYS A 35 -46.28 -26.51 9.95
C LYS A 35 -47.62 -26.06 9.39
N ASN A 36 -48.35 -26.95 8.71
CA ASN A 36 -49.75 -26.72 8.36
C ASN A 36 -50.67 -26.97 9.56
N SER A 37 -51.98 -26.74 9.40
CA SER A 37 -52.98 -26.94 10.47
C SER A 37 -53.14 -28.41 10.88
N GLN A 38 -52.70 -29.35 10.05
CA GLN A 38 -52.65 -30.79 10.33
C GLN A 38 -51.36 -31.22 11.05
N GLY A 39 -50.41 -30.31 11.29
CA GLY A 39 -49.14 -30.59 11.95
C GLY A 39 -48.01 -31.09 11.05
N GLU A 40 -48.23 -31.18 9.74
CA GLU A 40 -47.22 -31.57 8.76
C GLU A 40 -46.16 -30.48 8.62
N THR A 41 -44.88 -30.87 8.62
CA THR A 41 -43.76 -29.93 8.50
C THR A 41 -43.52 -29.56 7.04
N LEU A 42 -43.84 -28.31 6.68
CA LEU A 42 -43.66 -27.77 5.33
C LEU A 42 -42.23 -27.27 5.09
N LYS A 43 -41.61 -26.73 6.15
CA LYS A 43 -40.24 -26.22 6.12
C LYS A 43 -39.60 -26.41 7.48
N LYS A 44 -38.35 -26.82 7.49
CA LYS A 44 -37.53 -26.92 8.71
C LYS A 44 -36.13 -26.43 8.41
N TRP A 45 -35.60 -25.59 9.29
CA TRP A 45 -34.22 -25.16 9.21
C TRP A 45 -33.29 -26.37 9.45
N LYS A 46 -32.23 -26.45 8.67
CA LYS A 46 -31.19 -27.48 8.78
C LYS A 46 -29.90 -26.84 9.22
N ASP A 47 -29.20 -27.51 10.12
CA ASP A 47 -27.92 -27.03 10.62
C ASP A 47 -26.76 -27.38 9.68
N GLU A 48 -26.79 -26.82 8.48
CA GLU A 48 -25.77 -27.02 7.45
C GLU A 48 -24.84 -25.80 7.38
N GLY A 49 -23.56 -26.02 7.10
CA GLY A 49 -22.57 -24.96 7.01
C GLY A 49 -21.41 -25.28 6.08
N LYS A 50 -20.72 -24.22 5.64
CA LYS A 50 -19.57 -24.29 4.74
C LYS A 50 -18.35 -23.66 5.41
N GLN A 51 -17.23 -24.37 5.46
CA GLN A 51 -15.95 -23.79 5.86
C GLN A 51 -15.51 -22.81 4.76
N VAL A 52 -15.54 -21.51 5.05
CA VAL A 52 -15.18 -20.44 4.10
C VAL A 52 -13.93 -19.67 4.51
N ILE A 53 -13.54 -19.75 5.78
CA ILE A 53 -12.29 -19.21 6.31
C ILE A 53 -11.56 -20.36 6.99
N ASP A 54 -10.25 -20.50 6.80
CA ASP A 54 -9.44 -21.48 7.53
C ASP A 54 -9.59 -21.30 9.05
N SER A 55 -9.75 -22.39 9.81
CA SER A 55 -10.07 -22.32 11.23
C SER A 55 -8.93 -21.73 12.06
N GLN A 56 -7.67 -21.92 11.64
CA GLN A 56 -6.51 -21.30 12.28
C GLN A 56 -6.54 -19.78 12.08
N SER A 57 -6.85 -19.34 10.86
CA SER A 57 -7.02 -17.92 10.54
C SER A 57 -8.16 -17.28 11.33
N ALA A 58 -9.32 -17.95 11.39
CA ALA A 58 -10.46 -17.46 12.18
C ALA A 58 -10.13 -17.37 13.68
N TYR A 59 -9.43 -18.37 14.23
CA TYR A 59 -8.96 -18.34 15.62
C TYR A 59 -8.07 -17.13 15.90
N ILE A 60 -7.10 -16.87 15.03
CA ILE A 60 -6.15 -15.76 15.19
C ILE A 60 -6.88 -14.41 15.13
N VAL A 61 -7.80 -14.25 14.18
CA VAL A 61 -8.65 -13.04 14.11
C VAL A 61 -9.48 -12.87 15.38
N ASN A 62 -10.08 -13.94 15.89
CA ASN A 62 -10.83 -13.91 17.15
C ASN A 62 -9.92 -13.57 18.34
N ASP A 63 -8.69 -14.07 18.37
CA ASP A 63 -7.73 -13.76 19.43
C ASP A 63 -7.36 -12.26 19.41
N ILE A 64 -7.00 -11.72 18.24
CA ILE A 64 -6.72 -10.29 18.02
C ILE A 64 -7.90 -9.41 18.45
N LEU A 65 -9.12 -9.74 18.03
CA LEU A 65 -10.32 -8.97 18.37
C LEU A 65 -10.76 -9.16 19.83
N SER A 66 -10.22 -10.18 20.52
CA SER A 66 -10.41 -10.41 21.96
C SER A 66 -9.41 -9.68 22.84
N ASP A 67 -8.32 -9.15 22.27
CA ASP A 67 -7.32 -8.40 23.03
C ASP A 67 -7.94 -7.17 23.70
N ARG A 68 -7.69 -7.00 25.00
CA ARG A 68 -8.20 -5.91 25.84
C ARG A 68 -7.10 -4.95 26.31
N THR A 69 -5.94 -4.99 25.69
CA THR A 69 -4.87 -4.04 25.94
C THR A 69 -5.42 -2.61 25.81
N PRO A 70 -5.19 -1.73 26.81
CA PRO A 70 -5.58 -0.34 26.75
C PRO A 70 -5.04 0.33 25.49
N GLY A 71 -5.89 1.10 24.79
CA GLY A 71 -5.55 1.69 23.48
C GLY A 71 -5.93 0.84 22.27
N LEU A 72 -6.20 -0.46 22.43
CA LEU A 72 -6.79 -1.33 21.40
C LEU A 72 -8.29 -1.50 21.62
N HIS A 73 -8.72 -2.53 22.35
CA HIS A 73 -10.14 -2.80 22.66
C HIS A 73 -10.47 -2.80 24.16
N GLY A 74 -9.62 -2.24 25.02
CA GLY A 74 -9.79 -2.29 26.48
C GLY A 74 -11.17 -1.82 26.99
N TRP A 75 -11.83 -0.91 26.27
CA TRP A 75 -13.16 -0.37 26.63
C TRP A 75 -14.34 -1.20 26.12
N MET A 76 -14.09 -2.22 25.29
CA MET A 76 -15.10 -2.99 24.56
C MET A 76 -15.47 -4.32 25.24
N GLY A 77 -15.02 -4.53 26.49
CA GLY A 77 -15.32 -5.74 27.25
C GLY A 77 -16.79 -5.85 27.67
N VAL A 78 -17.23 -7.11 27.80
CA VAL A 78 -18.49 -7.51 28.43
C VAL A 78 -18.14 -8.20 29.74
N ASN A 79 -18.82 -7.83 30.84
CA ASN A 79 -18.46 -8.35 32.16
C ASN A 79 -18.72 -9.86 32.23
N GLY A 80 -17.74 -10.61 32.74
CA GLY A 80 -17.85 -12.07 32.90
C GLY A 80 -17.92 -12.89 31.61
N VAL A 81 -17.85 -12.24 30.44
CA VAL A 81 -17.95 -12.90 29.13
C VAL A 81 -16.73 -12.54 28.29
N ARG A 82 -15.95 -13.55 27.89
CA ARG A 82 -14.88 -13.35 26.92
C ARG A 82 -15.50 -13.13 25.54
N THR A 83 -15.21 -11.99 24.93
CA THR A 83 -15.76 -11.60 23.63
C THR A 83 -14.66 -11.14 22.68
N SER A 84 -14.95 -11.13 21.41
CA SER A 84 -14.24 -10.38 20.37
C SER A 84 -15.07 -9.13 20.03
N ALA A 85 -14.42 -8.03 19.66
CA ALA A 85 -15.14 -6.82 19.32
C ALA A 85 -14.45 -6.02 18.21
N LYS A 86 -15.26 -5.32 17.39
CA LYS A 86 -14.75 -4.40 16.36
C LYS A 86 -15.68 -3.21 16.19
N THR A 87 -15.08 -2.02 16.06
CA THR A 87 -15.77 -0.77 15.72
C THR A 87 -15.72 -0.47 14.23
N GLY A 88 -16.63 0.39 13.76
CA GLY A 88 -16.54 1.04 12.45
C GLY A 88 -17.09 2.46 12.53
N THR A 89 -16.51 3.36 11.75
CA THR A 89 -16.97 4.76 11.64
C THR A 89 -16.91 5.15 10.17
N SER A 90 -18.02 5.61 9.60
CA SER A 90 -18.06 6.20 8.27
C SER A 90 -18.20 7.71 8.36
N ASP A 91 -17.87 8.42 7.28
CA ASP A 91 -18.00 9.87 7.19
C ASP A 91 -18.82 10.34 5.98
N LYS A 92 -19.23 11.60 6.03
CA LYS A 92 -19.78 12.40 4.95
C LYS A 92 -19.09 13.75 4.97
N GLY A 93 -18.22 14.00 3.98
CA GLY A 93 -17.42 15.22 3.93
C GLY A 93 -16.48 15.34 5.14
N SER A 94 -15.83 14.23 5.52
CA SER A 94 -14.95 14.15 6.71
C SER A 94 -15.64 14.37 8.06
N GLN A 95 -16.97 14.39 8.09
CA GLN A 95 -17.77 14.44 9.32
C GLN A 95 -18.41 13.07 9.60
N PRO A 96 -18.39 12.56 10.83
CA PRO A 96 -18.88 11.22 11.13
C PRO A 96 -20.37 11.08 10.82
N LYS A 97 -20.77 9.92 10.28
CA LYS A 97 -22.15 9.66 9.85
C LYS A 97 -22.72 8.35 10.43
N ASP A 98 -21.99 7.25 10.32
CA ASP A 98 -22.39 5.97 10.88
C ASP A 98 -21.37 5.51 11.92
N LEU A 99 -21.85 4.95 13.02
CA LEU A 99 -21.06 4.18 13.96
C LEU A 99 -21.54 2.74 13.97
N TRP A 100 -20.57 1.82 13.98
CA TRP A 100 -20.80 0.39 14.09
C TRP A 100 -20.04 -0.17 15.27
N ILE A 101 -20.68 -1.11 15.98
CA ILE A 101 -19.99 -2.01 16.89
C ILE A 101 -20.52 -3.41 16.64
N ILE A 102 -19.60 -4.35 16.41
CA ILE A 102 -19.90 -5.77 16.51
C ILE A 102 -19.18 -6.33 17.74
N ASN A 103 -19.90 -7.08 18.57
CA ASN A 103 -19.36 -7.80 19.72
C ASN A 103 -19.86 -9.24 19.66
N TYR A 104 -18.97 -10.21 19.89
CA TYR A 104 -19.33 -11.60 19.75
C TYR A 104 -18.53 -12.54 20.64
N SER A 105 -19.10 -13.71 20.89
CA SER A 105 -18.48 -14.83 21.59
C SER A 105 -18.71 -16.10 20.76
N PRO A 106 -18.19 -17.28 21.18
CA PRO A 106 -18.55 -18.54 20.55
C PRO A 106 -20.06 -18.86 20.58
N ALA A 107 -20.83 -18.22 21.46
CA ALA A 107 -22.25 -18.51 21.67
C ALA A 107 -23.19 -17.50 20.96
N LEU A 108 -22.79 -16.23 20.85
CA LEU A 108 -23.67 -15.17 20.37
C LEU A 108 -22.90 -14.04 19.68
N VAL A 109 -23.50 -13.47 18.63
CA VAL A 109 -23.01 -12.27 17.93
C VAL A 109 -24.07 -11.17 18.03
N MET A 110 -23.66 -9.97 18.43
CA MET A 110 -24.49 -8.78 18.43
C MET A 110 -23.82 -7.68 17.62
N GLY A 111 -24.57 -7.11 16.69
CA GLY A 111 -24.16 -5.92 15.93
C GLY A 111 -25.10 -4.76 16.18
N MET A 112 -24.54 -3.57 16.37
CA MET A 112 -25.31 -2.34 16.56
C MET A 112 -24.78 -1.24 15.64
N TRP A 113 -25.72 -0.59 14.96
CA TRP A 113 -25.52 0.60 14.17
C TRP A 113 -26.13 1.81 14.90
N LEU A 114 -25.41 2.92 14.90
CA LEU A 114 -25.89 4.22 15.37
C LEU A 114 -25.68 5.22 14.24
N GLY A 115 -26.74 5.90 13.85
CA GLY A 115 -26.72 6.92 12.80
C GLY A 115 -28.10 7.48 12.58
N ASN A 116 -28.19 8.52 11.75
CA ASN A 116 -29.46 9.12 11.38
C ASN A 116 -30.01 8.44 10.12
N SER A 117 -31.30 8.09 10.13
CA SER A 117 -31.97 7.41 9.01
C SER A 117 -31.95 8.22 7.70
N ASP A 118 -31.84 9.55 7.80
CA ASP A 118 -31.73 10.47 6.67
C ASP A 118 -30.28 10.70 6.18
N THR A 119 -29.32 9.96 6.74
CA THR A 119 -27.88 10.05 6.43
C THR A 119 -27.22 11.39 6.80
N SER A 120 -27.86 12.19 7.65
CA SER A 120 -27.23 13.38 8.24
C SER A 120 -26.08 12.98 9.16
N VAL A 121 -25.13 13.90 9.33
CA VAL A 121 -23.95 13.69 10.18
C VAL A 121 -24.35 13.58 11.65
N ILE A 122 -23.54 12.90 12.44
CA ILE A 122 -23.70 12.75 13.88
C ILE A 122 -22.64 13.56 14.62
N GLY A 123 -22.87 13.85 15.90
CA GLY A 123 -22.00 14.71 16.70
C GLY A 123 -20.72 14.06 17.24
N THR A 124 -20.45 12.80 16.92
CA THR A 124 -19.29 12.06 17.47
C THR A 124 -18.83 10.96 16.53
N SER A 125 -17.52 10.71 16.49
CA SER A 125 -16.90 9.58 15.77
C SER A 125 -16.68 8.35 16.67
N ALA A 126 -17.04 8.45 17.95
CA ALA A 126 -16.71 7.47 18.96
C ALA A 126 -17.73 6.32 18.98
N SER A 127 -17.42 5.21 18.29
CA SER A 127 -18.36 4.08 18.20
C SER A 127 -18.70 3.48 19.56
N ASN A 128 -17.81 3.59 20.56
CA ASN A 128 -18.00 3.03 21.90
C ASN A 128 -19.21 3.57 22.67
N TYR A 129 -19.89 4.62 22.20
CA TYR A 129 -21.19 5.07 22.71
C TYR A 129 -22.23 3.96 22.76
N GLY A 130 -22.12 2.95 21.89
CA GLY A 130 -23.00 1.80 21.90
C GLY A 130 -22.67 0.71 22.92
N MET A 131 -21.49 0.76 23.55
CA MET A 131 -21.05 -0.31 24.45
C MET A 131 -21.94 -0.52 25.68
N PRO A 132 -22.58 0.49 26.30
CA PRO A 132 -23.49 0.26 27.42
C PRO A 132 -24.65 -0.68 27.06
N VAL A 133 -25.25 -0.52 25.87
CA VAL A 133 -26.33 -1.41 25.39
C VAL A 133 -25.79 -2.81 25.13
N ILE A 134 -24.69 -2.90 24.38
CA ILE A 134 -24.07 -4.20 24.05
C ILE A 134 -23.68 -4.96 25.32
N ARG A 135 -23.06 -4.28 26.29
CA ARG A 135 -22.63 -4.91 27.55
C ARG A 135 -23.82 -5.48 28.31
N SER A 136 -24.87 -4.69 28.53
CA SER A 136 -26.06 -5.13 29.25
C SER A 136 -26.77 -6.30 28.55
N VAL A 137 -26.95 -6.22 27.23
CA VAL A 137 -27.65 -7.27 26.46
C VAL A 137 -26.81 -8.54 26.38
N MET A 138 -25.51 -8.44 26.07
CA MET A 138 -24.64 -9.60 25.97
C MET A 138 -24.45 -10.27 27.34
N GLU A 139 -24.25 -9.51 28.41
CA GLU A 139 -24.14 -10.05 29.76
C GLU A 139 -25.42 -10.80 30.17
N PHE A 140 -26.59 -10.19 29.95
CA PHE A 140 -27.87 -10.84 30.22
C PHE A 140 -28.06 -12.10 29.38
N ALA A 141 -27.84 -12.03 28.06
CA ALA A 141 -28.04 -13.18 27.18
C ALA A 141 -27.14 -14.35 27.57
N HIS A 142 -25.86 -14.11 27.85
CA HIS A 142 -24.93 -15.16 28.24
C HIS A 142 -25.32 -15.76 29.60
N THR A 143 -25.52 -14.92 30.63
CA THR A 143 -25.67 -15.39 32.01
C THR A 143 -27.08 -15.86 32.35
N GLN A 144 -28.12 -15.26 31.77
CA GLN A 144 -29.52 -15.53 32.12
C GLN A 144 -30.26 -16.40 31.11
N VAL A 145 -29.77 -16.50 29.87
CA VAL A 145 -30.42 -17.31 28.81
C VAL A 145 -29.53 -18.50 28.45
N TYR A 146 -28.38 -18.26 27.83
CA TYR A 146 -27.54 -19.33 27.28
C TYR A 146 -26.92 -20.22 28.36
N ALA A 147 -26.52 -19.66 29.51
CA ALA A 147 -26.04 -20.45 30.64
C ALA A 147 -27.10 -21.43 31.17
N LYS A 148 -28.34 -20.95 31.33
CA LYS A 148 -29.46 -21.77 31.87
C LYS A 148 -29.87 -22.87 30.90
N GLU A 149 -29.70 -22.65 29.61
CA GLU A 149 -29.91 -23.66 28.56
C GLU A 149 -28.71 -24.61 28.37
N GLY A 150 -27.62 -24.44 29.12
CA GLY A 150 -26.39 -25.23 28.97
C GLY A 150 -25.61 -24.94 27.67
N LYS A 151 -25.93 -23.85 26.97
CA LYS A 151 -25.31 -23.45 25.69
C LYS A 151 -24.11 -22.52 25.86
N TRP A 152 -23.88 -22.02 27.08
CA TRP A 152 -22.71 -21.22 27.41
C TRP A 152 -22.21 -21.47 28.84
N LYS A 153 -20.91 -21.29 29.07
CA LYS A 153 -20.30 -21.28 30.41
C LYS A 153 -19.32 -20.13 30.60
N SER A 154 -19.14 -19.69 31.85
CA SER A 154 -18.16 -18.65 32.19
C SER A 154 -16.76 -19.04 31.69
N GLY A 155 -16.06 -18.07 31.09
CA GLY A 155 -14.73 -18.28 30.49
C GLY A 155 -14.72 -19.08 29.18
N GLN A 156 -15.87 -19.46 28.61
CA GLN A 156 -15.91 -20.18 27.34
C GLN A 156 -15.17 -19.43 26.23
N TRP A 157 -14.27 -20.14 25.56
CA TRP A 157 -13.51 -19.67 24.42
C TRP A 157 -13.31 -20.79 23.40
N TYR A 158 -12.77 -20.43 22.24
CA TYR A 158 -12.41 -21.38 21.21
C TYR A 158 -11.26 -22.28 21.69
N GLU A 159 -11.33 -23.56 21.33
CA GLU A 159 -10.17 -24.44 21.37
C GLU A 159 -9.17 -23.98 20.31
N ARG A 160 -7.89 -23.88 20.67
CA ARG A 160 -6.83 -23.47 19.75
C ARG A 160 -6.59 -24.57 18.71
N PRO A 161 -6.77 -24.30 17.41
CA PRO A 161 -6.43 -25.26 16.37
C PRO A 161 -4.96 -25.70 16.43
N SER A 162 -4.71 -26.98 16.14
CA SER A 162 -3.36 -27.53 16.08
C SER A 162 -2.55 -26.89 14.94
N GLY A 163 -1.23 -26.80 15.13
CA GLY A 163 -0.30 -26.29 14.11
C GLY A 163 -0.17 -24.77 14.02
N ILE A 164 -0.97 -23.98 14.75
CA ILE A 164 -0.76 -22.52 14.82
C ILE A 164 0.64 -22.23 15.35
N GLN A 165 1.42 -21.52 14.54
CA GLN A 165 2.78 -21.10 14.82
C GLN A 165 2.77 -19.86 15.72
N THR A 166 3.84 -19.68 16.48
CA THR A 166 4.11 -18.45 17.21
C THR A 166 5.48 -17.92 16.80
N VAL A 167 5.51 -16.75 16.17
CA VAL A 167 6.73 -16.11 15.64
C VAL A 167 6.83 -14.72 16.26
N ASN A 168 7.91 -14.45 17.00
CA ASN A 168 8.10 -13.18 17.72
C ASN A 168 6.92 -12.79 18.63
N GLY A 169 6.23 -13.77 19.23
CA GLY A 169 5.08 -13.53 20.11
C GLY A 169 3.73 -13.38 19.39
N GLU A 170 3.70 -13.38 18.06
CA GLU A 170 2.47 -13.30 17.27
C GLU A 170 2.04 -14.66 16.72
N LEU A 171 0.73 -14.85 16.54
CA LEU A 171 0.16 -16.09 16.03
C LEU A 171 0.06 -16.09 14.51
N TYR A 172 0.48 -17.19 13.90
CA TYR A 172 0.39 -17.40 12.45
C TYR A 172 -0.22 -18.77 12.14
N PRO A 173 -1.04 -18.90 11.08
CA PRO A 173 -1.50 -20.21 10.63
C PRO A 173 -0.32 -21.13 10.26
N SER A 174 -0.50 -22.44 10.39
CA SER A 174 0.50 -23.46 10.02
C SER A 174 1.00 -23.36 8.58
N TRP A 175 0.15 -22.89 7.67
CA TRP A 175 0.48 -22.72 6.26
C TRP A 175 1.25 -21.41 5.98
N TRP A 176 1.30 -20.47 6.92
CA TRP A 176 1.99 -19.21 6.70
C TRP A 176 3.51 -19.40 6.81
N ASN A 177 4.24 -18.83 5.86
CA ASN A 177 5.70 -18.83 5.85
C ASN A 177 6.21 -17.46 5.41
N LYS A 178 6.96 -16.79 6.30
CA LYS A 178 7.55 -15.47 6.06
C LYS A 178 8.36 -15.37 4.76
N ARG A 179 9.09 -16.43 4.38
CA ARG A 179 9.92 -16.44 3.17
C ARG A 179 9.14 -16.71 1.89
N GLN A 180 7.96 -17.32 1.99
CA GLN A 180 7.18 -17.73 0.82
C GLN A 180 6.35 -16.58 0.25
N SER A 181 6.12 -15.53 1.04
CA SER A 181 5.30 -14.37 0.66
C SER A 181 6.10 -13.09 0.43
N GLN A 182 7.44 -13.10 0.53
CA GLN A 182 8.27 -11.92 0.29
C GLN A 182 9.55 -12.28 -0.45
N SER A 183 9.73 -11.70 -1.64
CA SER A 183 11.00 -11.68 -2.37
C SER A 183 11.37 -10.23 -2.71
N THR A 184 12.65 -9.95 -2.86
CA THR A 184 13.09 -8.68 -3.43
C THR A 184 13.42 -8.85 -4.91
N GLU A 185 13.15 -7.81 -5.68
CA GLU A 185 13.47 -7.71 -7.10
C GLU A 185 13.98 -6.30 -7.40
N LYS A 186 14.86 -6.14 -8.37
CA LYS A 186 15.27 -4.82 -8.85
C LYS A 186 14.44 -4.44 -10.05
N ILE A 187 13.79 -3.29 -10.00
CA ILE A 187 13.07 -2.70 -11.13
C ILE A 187 13.77 -1.41 -11.54
N THR A 188 13.90 -1.18 -12.84
CA THR A 188 14.41 0.07 -13.39
C THR A 188 13.28 1.09 -13.50
N PHE A 189 13.42 2.20 -12.79
CA PHE A 189 12.51 3.34 -12.85
C PHE A 189 13.15 4.51 -13.59
N ASP A 190 12.29 5.38 -14.09
CA ASP A 190 12.67 6.69 -14.56
C ASP A 190 12.68 7.70 -13.39
N LYS A 191 13.78 8.44 -13.24
CA LYS A 191 13.98 9.47 -12.22
C LYS A 191 12.99 10.62 -12.33
N VAL A 192 12.45 10.89 -13.52
CA VAL A 192 11.60 12.05 -13.80
C VAL A 192 10.14 11.74 -13.52
N SER A 193 9.57 10.73 -14.19
CA SER A 193 8.19 10.27 -14.03
C SER A 193 7.96 9.46 -12.76
N LYS A 194 9.02 8.87 -12.19
CA LYS A 194 8.96 7.90 -11.08
C LYS A 194 8.20 6.61 -11.42
N LYS A 195 8.00 6.34 -12.71
CA LYS A 195 7.36 5.13 -13.24
C LYS A 195 8.40 4.18 -13.84
N LYS A 196 8.01 2.97 -14.23
CA LYS A 196 8.95 2.01 -14.82
C LYS A 196 9.57 2.58 -16.09
N ALA A 197 10.90 2.56 -16.19
CA ALA A 197 11.61 3.04 -17.36
C ALA A 197 11.19 2.25 -18.60
N THR A 198 11.08 2.94 -19.74
CA THR A 198 10.79 2.34 -21.04
C THR A 198 12.07 2.27 -21.88
N ASN A 199 11.94 1.81 -23.11
CA ASN A 199 12.99 1.91 -24.12
C ASN A 199 13.30 3.36 -24.54
N CYS A 200 12.38 4.31 -24.32
CA CYS A 200 12.60 5.71 -24.64
C CYS A 200 13.31 6.48 -23.50
N THR A 201 13.27 5.98 -22.27
CA THR A 201 13.94 6.61 -21.12
C THR A 201 15.46 6.65 -21.36
N PRO A 202 16.11 7.82 -21.28
CA PRO A 202 17.55 7.93 -21.44
C PRO A 202 18.30 7.30 -20.26
N ASP A 203 19.50 6.76 -20.50
CA ASP A 203 20.25 6.03 -19.48
C ASP A 203 20.57 6.88 -18.23
N GLY A 204 20.77 8.19 -18.41
CA GLY A 204 20.97 9.11 -17.28
C GLY A 204 19.74 9.23 -16.37
N ALA A 205 18.54 9.05 -16.93
CA ALA A 205 17.27 9.07 -16.20
C ALA A 205 16.94 7.72 -15.54
N LYS A 206 17.58 6.62 -15.93
CA LYS A 206 17.32 5.30 -15.34
C LYS A 206 17.93 5.17 -13.95
N GLU A 207 17.20 4.52 -13.05
CA GLU A 207 17.70 4.07 -11.74
C GLU A 207 17.12 2.70 -11.37
N GLU A 208 17.95 1.81 -10.85
CA GLU A 208 17.48 0.54 -10.30
C GLU A 208 17.08 0.72 -8.84
N ILE A 209 15.87 0.29 -8.50
CA ILE A 209 15.36 0.31 -7.14
C ILE A 209 15.00 -1.12 -6.74
N GLU A 210 15.47 -1.52 -5.57
CA GLU A 210 15.05 -2.78 -4.94
C GLU A 210 13.63 -2.60 -4.40
N VAL A 211 12.71 -3.44 -4.90
CA VAL A 211 11.31 -3.45 -4.53
C VAL A 211 10.97 -4.73 -3.78
N THR A 212 9.99 -4.66 -2.89
CA THR A 212 9.49 -5.85 -2.20
C THR A 212 8.27 -6.40 -2.94
N LYS A 213 8.38 -7.63 -3.41
CA LYS A 213 7.29 -8.37 -4.04
C LYS A 213 6.63 -9.27 -3.00
N ILE A 214 5.33 -9.10 -2.84
CA ILE A 214 4.49 -9.89 -1.97
C ILE A 214 3.58 -10.76 -2.84
N ILE A 215 3.57 -12.07 -2.58
CA ILE A 215 2.63 -12.99 -3.22
C ILE A 215 1.60 -13.40 -2.18
N ASP A 216 0.34 -13.05 -2.44
CA ASP A 216 -0.78 -13.47 -1.61
C ASP A 216 -0.86 -15.01 -1.62
N PRO A 217 -0.73 -15.67 -0.46
CA PRO A 217 -0.59 -17.12 -0.42
C PRO A 217 -1.87 -17.87 -0.83
N LEU A 218 -3.03 -17.21 -0.82
CA LEU A 218 -4.32 -17.81 -1.16
C LEU A 218 -4.70 -17.55 -2.62
N THR A 219 -4.66 -16.30 -3.05
CA THR A 219 -5.07 -15.86 -4.38
C THR A 219 -3.95 -15.94 -5.42
N LYS A 220 -2.70 -16.08 -4.97
CA LYS A 220 -1.48 -16.02 -5.79
C LYS A 220 -1.29 -14.67 -6.50
N LYS A 221 -2.05 -13.64 -6.13
CA LYS A 221 -1.88 -12.30 -6.67
C LYS A 221 -0.59 -11.70 -6.14
N GLU A 222 0.14 -11.06 -7.03
CA GLU A 222 1.37 -10.36 -6.72
C GLU A 222 1.03 -8.90 -6.41
N SER A 223 1.68 -8.36 -5.38
CA SER A 223 1.70 -6.92 -5.09
C SER A 223 3.13 -6.47 -4.90
N ILE A 224 3.49 -5.36 -5.53
CA ILE A 224 4.83 -4.79 -5.45
C ILE A 224 4.74 -3.56 -4.56
N THR A 225 5.57 -3.52 -3.53
CA THR A 225 5.76 -2.36 -2.68
C THR A 225 6.99 -1.61 -3.16
N VAL A 226 6.79 -0.35 -3.52
CA VAL A 226 7.84 0.57 -3.99
C VAL A 226 8.04 1.71 -2.97
N PRO A 227 9.21 2.38 -2.97
CA PRO A 227 9.40 3.60 -2.21
C PRO A 227 8.37 4.68 -2.55
N SER A 228 8.11 5.57 -1.58
CA SER A 228 7.18 6.68 -1.76
C SER A 228 7.51 7.51 -3.01
N GLY A 229 6.49 7.82 -3.81
CA GLY A 229 6.61 8.59 -5.04
C GLY A 229 6.84 7.76 -6.30
N TYR A 230 7.18 6.47 -6.20
CA TYR A 230 7.30 5.57 -7.35
C TYR A 230 6.00 4.81 -7.63
N ASP A 231 5.81 4.41 -8.88
CA ASP A 231 4.70 3.55 -9.29
C ASP A 231 5.20 2.40 -10.19
N ALA A 232 5.16 1.18 -9.65
CA ALA A 232 5.51 -0.04 -10.41
C ALA A 232 4.40 -0.51 -11.37
N ASN A 233 3.20 0.05 -11.29
CA ASN A 233 2.06 -0.36 -12.10
C ASN A 233 1.90 0.48 -13.37
N ALA A 234 2.68 1.54 -13.52
CA ALA A 234 2.69 2.41 -14.69
C ALA A 234 4.06 2.41 -15.36
N GLU A 235 4.06 2.70 -16.66
CA GLU A 235 5.28 2.90 -17.45
C GLU A 235 5.54 4.40 -17.61
N ASP A 236 6.81 4.76 -17.80
CA ASP A 236 7.25 6.13 -18.08
C ASP A 236 6.49 6.70 -19.28
N ASP A 237 5.79 7.80 -19.02
CA ASP A 237 5.00 8.59 -19.96
C ASP A 237 5.55 10.01 -20.17
N VAL A 238 6.72 10.30 -19.60
CA VAL A 238 7.43 11.56 -19.71
C VAL A 238 8.37 11.53 -20.91
N HIS A 239 9.20 10.49 -21.02
CA HIS A 239 10.15 10.36 -22.13
C HIS A 239 9.49 9.77 -23.37
N LYS A 240 9.69 10.45 -24.50
CA LYS A 240 9.20 9.96 -25.80
C LYS A 240 10.36 9.72 -26.74
N CYS A 241 10.26 8.66 -27.53
CA CYS A 241 11.33 8.28 -28.45
C CYS A 241 11.58 9.32 -29.56
N ASP A 242 10.63 10.24 -29.80
CA ASP A 242 10.75 11.38 -30.71
C ASP A 242 11.24 12.66 -30.03
N ASP A 243 11.59 12.61 -28.73
CA ASP A 243 12.19 13.75 -28.04
C ASP A 243 13.50 14.18 -28.72
N THR A 244 13.59 15.47 -29.01
CA THR A 244 14.79 16.07 -29.57
C THR A 244 15.80 16.24 -28.44
N LYS A 245 16.98 15.63 -28.60
CA LYS A 245 18.10 15.76 -27.67
C LYS A 245 18.71 17.17 -27.73
N PRO A 246 19.37 17.65 -26.66
CA PRO A 246 20.15 18.88 -26.73
C PRO A 246 21.19 18.81 -27.85
N GLN A 247 21.57 19.95 -28.40
CA GLN A 247 22.51 20.04 -29.51
C GLN A 247 23.74 20.85 -29.12
N ILE A 248 24.89 20.46 -29.65
CA ILE A 248 26.18 21.11 -29.42
C ILE A 248 26.71 21.58 -30.77
N GLY A 249 26.97 22.88 -30.89
CA GLY A 249 27.55 23.50 -32.07
C GLY A 249 29.04 23.16 -32.23
N ALA A 250 29.68 23.78 -33.22
CA ALA A 250 31.10 23.59 -33.46
C ALA A 250 31.92 24.07 -32.25
N ILE A 251 32.84 23.22 -31.79
CA ILE A 251 33.81 23.58 -30.75
C ILE A 251 34.88 24.45 -31.40
N SER A 252 35.06 25.66 -30.85
CA SER A 252 36.09 26.61 -31.28
C SER A 252 36.95 27.03 -30.09
N TYR A 253 38.14 27.57 -30.37
CA TYR A 253 38.99 28.12 -29.32
C TYR A 253 39.76 29.35 -29.80
N THR A 254 40.13 30.20 -28.85
CA THR A 254 41.11 31.27 -29.03
C THR A 254 42.20 31.12 -27.98
N ASN A 255 43.42 31.60 -28.25
CA ASN A 255 44.52 31.51 -27.30
C ASN A 255 45.23 32.85 -27.09
N SER A 256 45.74 33.03 -25.87
CA SER A 256 46.64 34.12 -25.50
C SER A 256 47.77 33.54 -24.66
N GLY A 257 48.94 33.35 -25.28
CA GLY A 257 50.02 32.55 -24.70
C GLY A 257 49.59 31.11 -24.45
N LYS A 258 49.73 30.65 -23.20
CA LYS A 258 49.38 29.30 -22.75
C LYS A 258 47.90 29.11 -22.39
N LYS A 259 47.11 30.19 -22.37
CA LYS A 259 45.68 30.16 -22.03
C LYS A 259 44.83 29.96 -23.27
N TYR A 260 44.09 28.85 -23.31
CA TYR A 260 43.16 28.50 -24.38
C TYR A 260 41.74 28.65 -23.87
N THR A 261 40.94 29.49 -24.52
CA THR A 261 39.51 29.69 -24.22
C THR A 261 38.67 28.94 -25.24
N ILE A 262 38.07 27.85 -24.80
CA ILE A 262 37.12 27.03 -25.54
C ILE A 262 35.79 27.78 -25.58
N SER A 263 35.12 27.74 -26.73
CA SER A 263 33.82 28.35 -26.99
C SER A 263 32.94 27.37 -27.75
N VAL A 264 31.72 27.15 -27.26
CA VAL A 264 30.73 26.25 -27.87
C VAL A 264 29.32 26.79 -27.66
N ASP A 265 28.50 26.79 -28.71
CA ASP A 265 27.08 27.10 -28.61
C ASP A 265 26.29 25.84 -28.28
N VAL A 266 25.40 25.91 -27.30
CA VAL A 266 24.54 24.80 -26.90
C VAL A 266 23.08 25.19 -27.06
N THR A 267 22.26 24.26 -27.55
CA THR A 267 20.84 24.50 -27.81
C THR A 267 19.99 23.44 -27.13
N ALA A 268 18.96 23.87 -26.40
CA ALA A 268 17.95 22.99 -25.82
C ALA A 268 17.20 22.20 -26.91
N GLY A 269 16.83 20.97 -26.58
CA GLY A 269 15.98 20.13 -27.43
C GLY A 269 14.51 20.26 -27.02
N THR A 270 13.81 19.13 -26.87
CA THR A 270 12.45 19.11 -26.29
C THR A 270 12.46 19.63 -24.85
N TRP A 271 13.52 19.31 -24.10
CA TRP A 271 13.65 19.64 -22.69
C TRP A 271 14.69 20.75 -22.48
N GLY A 272 14.46 21.55 -21.43
CA GLY A 272 15.35 22.65 -21.05
C GLY A 272 16.70 22.13 -20.57
N LEU A 273 17.78 22.85 -20.88
CA LEU A 273 19.12 22.48 -20.45
C LEU A 273 19.21 22.43 -18.91
N SER A 274 20.08 21.56 -18.40
CA SER A 274 20.31 21.39 -16.97
C SER A 274 21.79 21.52 -16.60
N ALA A 275 22.69 20.93 -17.39
CA ALA A 275 24.10 20.91 -17.06
C ALA A 275 24.98 20.84 -18.32
N ILE A 276 26.20 21.35 -18.18
CA ILE A 276 27.27 21.21 -19.16
C ILE A 276 28.56 20.78 -18.45
N GLU A 277 29.29 19.88 -19.11
CA GLU A 277 30.65 19.53 -18.76
C GLU A 277 31.57 19.74 -19.97
N ILE A 278 32.70 20.42 -19.75
CA ILE A 278 33.78 20.58 -20.73
C ILE A 278 35.03 19.96 -20.14
N THR A 279 35.58 18.97 -20.84
CA THR A 279 36.82 18.28 -20.48
C THR A 279 37.89 18.53 -21.52
N VAL A 280 39.16 18.52 -21.09
CA VAL A 280 40.33 18.52 -21.97
C VAL A 280 41.24 17.37 -21.55
N ASP A 281 41.55 16.48 -22.49
CA ASP A 281 42.24 15.19 -22.26
C ASP A 281 41.62 14.38 -21.11
N GLY A 282 40.29 14.39 -21.03
CA GLY A 282 39.52 13.71 -19.98
C GLY A 282 39.49 14.42 -18.63
N LYS A 283 40.22 15.54 -18.45
CA LYS A 283 40.17 16.35 -17.23
C LYS A 283 39.06 17.38 -17.32
N SER A 284 38.16 17.40 -16.33
CA SER A 284 37.07 18.40 -16.24
C SER A 284 37.64 19.80 -16.03
N ILE A 285 37.31 20.71 -16.94
CA ILE A 285 37.71 22.14 -16.92
C ILE A 285 36.52 23.01 -16.52
N LYS A 286 35.31 22.62 -16.92
CA LYS A 286 34.06 23.26 -16.49
C LYS A 286 33.01 22.20 -16.24
N SER A 287 32.35 22.29 -15.09
CA SER A 287 31.12 21.56 -14.77
C SER A 287 30.18 22.55 -14.10
N SER A 288 29.04 22.83 -14.73
CA SER A 288 28.12 23.85 -14.24
C SER A 288 26.68 23.57 -14.67
N GLU A 289 25.74 24.03 -13.86
CA GLU A 289 24.34 24.12 -14.25
C GLU A 289 24.15 25.19 -15.32
N ILE A 290 23.31 24.88 -16.31
CA ILE A 290 22.89 25.81 -17.36
C ILE A 290 21.40 25.66 -17.58
N THR A 291 20.70 26.77 -17.81
CA THR A 291 19.22 26.79 -17.91
C THR A 291 18.71 27.31 -19.23
N SER A 292 19.58 27.83 -20.10
CA SER A 292 19.22 28.39 -21.40
C SER A 292 20.25 28.07 -22.47
N SER A 293 19.78 28.04 -23.73
CA SER A 293 20.64 27.96 -24.91
C SER A 293 21.57 29.17 -25.00
N GLY A 294 22.73 28.98 -25.61
CA GLY A 294 23.67 30.06 -25.90
C GLY A 294 25.12 29.63 -25.80
N LYS A 295 26.01 30.62 -25.89
CA LYS A 295 27.45 30.40 -25.90
C LYS A 295 27.97 30.06 -24.51
N GLN A 296 28.68 28.94 -24.42
CA GLN A 296 29.40 28.49 -23.24
C GLN A 296 30.91 28.57 -23.49
N THR A 297 31.64 29.05 -22.49
CA THR A 297 33.09 29.13 -22.54
C THR A 297 33.75 28.49 -21.33
N ALA A 298 34.98 28.02 -21.53
CA ALA A 298 35.88 27.53 -20.48
C ALA A 298 37.33 27.81 -20.89
N THR A 299 38.18 28.17 -19.93
CA THR A 299 39.60 28.46 -20.18
C THR A 299 40.47 27.41 -19.50
N VAL A 300 41.47 26.90 -20.22
CA VAL A 300 42.47 25.95 -19.73
C VAL A 300 43.86 26.47 -20.05
N GLU A 301 44.83 26.18 -19.19
CA GLU A 301 46.25 26.39 -19.50
C GLU A 301 46.86 25.10 -20.05
N LEU A 302 47.50 25.17 -21.21
CA LEU A 302 48.15 24.04 -21.88
C LEU A 302 49.62 24.37 -22.14
N ASP A 303 50.50 23.54 -21.59
CA ASP A 303 51.95 23.72 -21.63
C ASP A 303 52.68 22.72 -22.52
N THR A 304 51.99 21.65 -22.93
CA THR A 304 52.58 20.58 -23.73
C THR A 304 52.24 20.84 -25.20
N ALA A 305 53.23 20.78 -26.08
CA ALA A 305 52.99 20.87 -27.51
C ALA A 305 52.27 19.61 -28.01
N GLY A 306 51.36 19.78 -28.97
CA GLY A 306 50.59 18.68 -29.56
C GLY A 306 49.08 18.90 -29.55
N SER A 307 48.36 17.83 -29.89
CA SER A 307 46.90 17.81 -30.00
C SER A 307 46.26 17.43 -28.66
N HIS A 308 45.45 18.32 -28.11
CA HIS A 308 44.66 18.10 -26.90
C HIS A 308 43.20 17.88 -27.25
N THR A 309 42.58 16.83 -26.72
CA THR A 309 41.18 16.46 -27.03
C THR A 309 40.24 17.24 -26.13
N VAL A 310 39.30 17.98 -26.72
CA VAL A 310 38.21 18.64 -26.01
C VAL A 310 36.96 17.80 -26.14
N SER A 311 36.27 17.52 -25.04
CA SER A 311 34.94 16.90 -25.06
C SER A 311 33.94 17.76 -24.31
N VAL A 312 32.84 18.08 -24.96
CA VAL A 312 31.72 18.84 -24.39
C VAL A 312 30.54 17.88 -24.27
N THR A 313 30.00 17.74 -23.07
CA THR A 313 28.78 16.99 -22.79
C THR A 313 27.73 17.94 -22.25
N VAL A 314 26.54 17.94 -22.84
CA VAL A 314 25.40 18.74 -22.38
C VAL A 314 24.29 17.79 -22.01
N ARG A 315 23.63 18.06 -20.87
CA ARG A 315 22.47 17.31 -20.38
C ARG A 315 21.29 18.25 -20.14
N ASP A 316 20.09 17.80 -20.49
CA ASP A 316 18.85 18.50 -20.20
C ASP A 316 18.18 18.04 -18.88
N SER A 317 17.05 18.65 -18.53
CA SER A 317 16.28 18.34 -17.32
C SER A 317 15.63 16.94 -17.33
N ALA A 318 15.51 16.32 -18.50
CA ALA A 318 15.04 14.95 -18.69
C ALA A 318 16.20 13.96 -18.84
N TYR A 319 17.43 14.38 -18.54
CA TYR A 319 18.64 13.58 -18.65
C TYR A 319 18.99 13.08 -20.07
N TYR A 320 18.41 13.63 -21.14
CA TYR A 320 19.01 13.41 -22.45
C TYR A 320 20.36 14.11 -22.53
N THR A 321 21.32 13.42 -23.14
CA THR A 321 22.68 13.91 -23.28
C THR A 321 23.07 14.03 -24.75
N ALA A 322 23.84 15.07 -25.06
CA ALA A 322 24.62 15.16 -26.27
C ALA A 322 26.09 15.34 -25.92
N THR A 323 26.96 14.76 -26.74
CA THR A 323 28.41 14.86 -26.57
C THR A 323 29.03 15.18 -27.93
N SER A 324 29.94 16.14 -27.93
CA SER A 324 30.72 16.54 -29.11
C SER A 324 32.18 16.63 -28.72
N SER A 325 33.08 16.29 -29.63
CA SER A 325 34.52 16.33 -29.40
C SER A 325 35.23 17.12 -30.47
N GLY A 326 36.28 17.83 -30.07
CA GLY A 326 37.16 18.61 -30.93
C GLY A 326 38.61 18.49 -30.47
N SER A 327 39.51 19.22 -31.10
CA SER A 327 40.91 19.28 -30.68
C SER A 327 41.44 20.70 -30.65
N ILE A 328 42.34 20.96 -29.70
CA ILE A 328 43.17 22.16 -29.63
C ILE A 328 44.57 21.75 -30.07
N GLN A 329 45.17 22.53 -30.96
CA GLN A 329 46.58 22.35 -31.34
C GLN A 329 47.42 23.37 -30.59
N VAL A 330 48.41 22.88 -29.83
CA VAL A 330 49.40 23.68 -29.11
C VAL A 330 50.71 23.60 -29.87
N ASN A 331 51.19 24.74 -30.36
CA ASN A 331 52.47 24.88 -31.06
C ASN A 331 53.62 25.16 -30.10
#